data_AF-A0A857IJ93-F1
#
_entry.id   AF-A0A857IJ93-F1
#
_cell.length_a   1.000
_cell.length_b   1.000
_cell.length_c   1.000
_cell.angle_alpha   90.00
_cell.angle_beta   90.00
_cell.angle_gamma   90.00
#
_symmetry.space_group_name_H-M   'P 1'
#
loop_
_entity.id
_entity.type
_entity.pdbx_description
1 polymer ?
#
loop_
_entity_poly.entity_id
_entity_poly.type
_entity_poly.pdbx_seq_one_letter_code
_entity_poly.pdbx_strand_id
1 'polypeptide(L)'
;MKDNLNNDVVVNADAFAIATQMYVRMRRVSGRVIDVMYLVHNKDYARHIADLALATEDQELERYVARLSSLIDLLPENSVDKAAKTEKVEQPEVSELYSTEVTEEEIYQAQVHHHYIGALR
;
A
#
# COMPACT_ATOMS: atom_id res chain seq x y z
N MET A 1 18.75 -32.20 -5.00
CA MET A 1 18.44 -30.92 -4.32
C MET A 1 18.67 -29.78 -5.31
N LYS A 2 17.71 -29.47 -6.20
CA LYS A 2 17.82 -28.31 -7.11
C LYS A 2 16.49 -27.79 -7.70
N ASP A 3 15.34 -28.25 -7.23
CA ASP A 3 14.04 -27.93 -7.85
C ASP A 3 13.25 -26.82 -7.13
N ASN A 4 13.60 -26.48 -5.88
CA ASN A 4 12.82 -25.53 -5.08
C ASN A 4 13.01 -24.06 -5.52
N LEU A 5 14.21 -23.68 -5.99
CA LEU A 5 14.51 -22.28 -6.28
C LEU A 5 13.71 -21.72 -7.47
N ASN A 6 13.41 -22.55 -8.47
CA ASN A 6 12.66 -22.10 -9.65
C ASN A 6 11.18 -21.90 -9.32
N ASN A 7 10.62 -22.71 -8.43
CA ASN A 7 9.20 -22.65 -8.09
C ASN A 7 8.89 -21.36 -7.30
N ASP A 8 9.72 -21.01 -6.32
CA ASP A 8 9.53 -19.81 -5.50
C ASP A 8 9.51 -18.52 -6.32
N VAL A 9 10.36 -18.42 -7.35
CA VAL A 9 10.42 -17.26 -8.25
C VAL A 9 9.18 -17.17 -9.15
N VAL A 10 8.72 -18.31 -9.67
CA VAL A 10 7.52 -18.37 -10.53
C VAL A 10 6.26 -18.06 -9.71
N VAL A 11 6.13 -18.61 -8.50
CA VAL A 11 5.03 -18.32 -7.57
C VAL A 11 4.97 -16.84 -7.23
N ASN A 12 6.12 -16.20 -7.00
CA ASN A 12 6.18 -14.77 -6.72
C ASN A 12 5.75 -13.92 -7.95
N ALA A 13 6.13 -14.33 -9.17
CA ALA A 13 5.71 -13.63 -10.39
C ALA A 13 4.19 -13.68 -10.62
N ASP A 14 3.56 -14.85 -10.42
CA ASP A 14 2.11 -15.01 -10.57
C ASP A 14 1.34 -14.25 -9.47
N ALA A 15 1.81 -14.33 -8.22
CA ALA A 15 1.24 -13.57 -7.11
C ALA A 15 1.32 -12.05 -7.37
N PHE A 16 2.46 -11.58 -7.89
CA PHE A 16 2.67 -10.18 -8.24
C PHE A 16 1.74 -9.71 -9.36
N ALA A 17 1.56 -10.53 -10.40
CA ALA A 17 0.65 -10.21 -11.50
C ALA A 17 -0.80 -10.09 -11.01
N ILE A 18 -1.27 -11.03 -10.19
CA ILE A 18 -2.62 -11.00 -9.62
C ILE A 18 -2.78 -9.78 -8.70
N ALA A 19 -1.80 -9.54 -7.80
CA ALA A 19 -1.83 -8.42 -6.87
C ALA A 19 -1.89 -7.05 -7.61
N THR A 20 -1.20 -6.92 -8.74
CA THR A 20 -1.25 -5.72 -9.59
C THR A 20 -2.64 -5.53 -10.21
N GLN A 21 -3.27 -6.60 -10.71
CA GLN A 21 -4.64 -6.55 -11.23
C GLN A 21 -5.64 -6.16 -10.14
N MET A 22 -5.47 -6.74 -8.95
CA MET A 22 -6.26 -6.42 -7.77
C MET A 22 -6.11 -4.94 -7.38
N TYR A 23 -4.89 -4.40 -7.36
CA TYR A 23 -4.63 -2.98 -7.11
C TYR A 23 -5.40 -2.07 -8.09
N VAL A 24 -5.34 -2.35 -9.40
CA VAL A 24 -6.04 -1.55 -10.40
C VAL A 24 -7.56 -1.58 -10.17
N ARG A 25 -8.12 -2.75 -9.85
CA ARG A 25 -9.56 -2.90 -9.61
C ARG A 25 -10.00 -2.25 -8.30
N MET A 26 -9.27 -2.45 -7.21
CA MET A 26 -9.49 -1.81 -5.91
C MET A 26 -9.52 -0.28 -6.05
N ARG A 27 -8.56 0.30 -6.78
CA ARG A 27 -8.51 1.74 -7.00
C ARG A 27 -9.74 2.28 -7.75
N ARG A 28 -10.33 1.47 -8.63
CA ARG A 28 -11.54 1.86 -9.40
C ARG A 28 -12.83 1.69 -8.60
N VAL A 29 -12.94 0.61 -7.83
CA VAL A 29 -14.18 0.25 -7.13
C VAL A 29 -14.31 1.01 -5.81
N SER A 30 -13.24 1.11 -5.02
CA SER A 30 -13.26 1.70 -3.67
C SER A 30 -12.29 2.87 -3.49
N GLY A 31 -11.58 3.28 -4.54
CA GLY A 31 -10.57 4.35 -4.46
C GLY A 31 -9.30 3.95 -3.69
N ARG A 32 -9.21 2.71 -3.22
CA ARG A 32 -8.14 2.26 -2.33
C ARG A 32 -6.87 1.91 -3.10
N VAL A 33 -5.75 2.46 -2.62
CA VAL A 33 -4.40 2.15 -3.09
C VAL A 33 -3.77 1.14 -2.12
N ILE A 34 -3.06 0.14 -2.64
CA ILE A 34 -2.41 -0.91 -1.85
C ILE A 34 -0.94 -1.02 -2.25
N ASP A 35 -0.10 -1.48 -1.34
CA ASP A 35 1.29 -1.80 -1.65
C ASP A 35 1.39 -3.23 -2.21
N VAL A 36 1.54 -3.33 -3.52
CA VAL A 36 1.64 -4.62 -4.23
C VAL A 36 2.92 -5.37 -3.83
N MET A 37 4.03 -4.66 -3.62
CA MET A 37 5.30 -5.30 -3.32
C MET A 37 5.28 -5.86 -1.90
N TYR A 38 4.66 -5.15 -0.95
CA TYR A 38 4.51 -5.66 0.40
C TYR A 38 3.52 -6.84 0.47
N LEU A 39 2.45 -6.82 -0.33
CA LEU A 39 1.49 -7.92 -0.44
C LEU A 39 2.12 -9.25 -0.84
N VAL A 40 3.07 -9.24 -1.78
CA VAL A 40 3.75 -10.48 -2.21
C VAL A 40 4.89 -10.91 -1.28
N HIS A 41 5.17 -10.17 -0.20
CA HIS A 41 6.20 -10.55 0.78
C HIS A 41 5.65 -10.73 2.20
N ASN A 42 4.38 -10.35 2.45
CA ASN A 42 3.77 -10.48 3.76
C ASN A 42 2.41 -11.19 3.70
N LYS A 43 2.36 -12.38 4.31
CA LYS A 43 1.18 -13.26 4.27
C LYS A 43 -0.04 -12.65 4.95
N ASP A 44 0.16 -11.99 6.08
CA ASP A 44 -0.92 -11.41 6.87
C ASP A 44 -1.46 -10.14 6.21
N TYR A 45 -0.59 -9.34 5.62
CA TYR A 45 -1.01 -8.22 4.80
C TYR A 45 -1.80 -8.69 3.57
N ALA A 46 -1.38 -9.76 2.90
CA ALA A 46 -2.12 -10.33 1.78
C ALA A 46 -3.53 -10.80 2.16
N ARG A 47 -3.68 -11.45 3.32
CA ARG A 47 -5.01 -11.82 3.86
C ARG A 47 -5.86 -10.61 4.17
N HIS A 48 -5.28 -9.60 4.83
CA HIS A 48 -6.01 -8.37 5.14
C HIS A 48 -6.51 -7.65 3.88
N ILE A 49 -5.68 -7.56 2.84
CA ILE A 49 -6.10 -6.98 1.56
C ILE A 49 -7.16 -7.83 0.87
N ALA A 50 -7.09 -9.16 0.97
CA ALA A 50 -8.13 -10.05 0.45
C ALA A 50 -9.49 -9.79 1.13
N ASP A 51 -9.52 -9.66 2.46
CA ASP A 51 -10.75 -9.35 3.20
C ASP A 51 -11.35 -7.99 2.76
N LEU A 52 -10.49 -6.97 2.61
CA LEU A 52 -10.90 -5.67 2.12
C LEU A 52 -11.46 -5.72 0.69
N ALA A 53 -10.91 -6.59 -0.17
CA ALA A 53 -11.37 -6.76 -1.53
C ALA A 53 -12.72 -7.50 -1.60
N LEU A 54 -12.93 -8.51 -0.73
CA LEU A 54 -14.22 -9.19 -0.62
C LEU A 54 -15.32 -8.27 -0.09
N ALA A 55 -14.98 -7.36 0.83
CA ALA A 55 -15.92 -6.39 1.37
C ALA A 55 -16.46 -5.39 0.34
N THR A 56 -15.87 -5.29 -0.86
CA THR A 56 -16.40 -4.44 -1.94
C THR A 56 -17.49 -5.12 -2.75
N GLU A 57 -17.75 -6.42 -2.55
CA GLU A 57 -18.75 -7.22 -3.29
C GLU A 57 -18.56 -7.15 -4.82
N ASP A 58 -17.32 -6.96 -5.27
CA ASP A 58 -16.99 -6.84 -6.68
C ASP A 58 -16.56 -8.20 -7.23
N GLN A 59 -17.28 -8.69 -8.23
CA GLN A 59 -17.08 -10.03 -8.78
C GLN A 59 -15.66 -10.27 -9.33
N GLU A 60 -15.02 -9.24 -9.90
CA GLU A 60 -13.65 -9.37 -10.42
C GLU A 60 -12.63 -9.41 -9.27
N LEU A 61 -12.84 -8.63 -8.21
CA LEU A 61 -12.03 -8.72 -7.00
C LEU A 61 -12.16 -10.07 -6.30
N GLU A 62 -13.37 -10.63 -6.20
CA GLU A 62 -13.57 -11.99 -5.67
C GLU A 62 -12.78 -13.04 -6.45
N ARG A 63 -12.74 -12.92 -7.79
CA ARG A 63 -11.95 -13.82 -8.65
C ARG A 63 -10.45 -13.68 -8.42
N TYR A 64 -9.95 -12.45 -8.25
CA TYR A 64 -8.55 -12.22 -7.94
C TYR A 64 -8.18 -12.75 -6.56
N VAL A 65 -9.04 -12.54 -5.55
CA VAL A 65 -8.86 -13.09 -4.20
C VAL A 65 -8.77 -14.62 -4.26
N ALA A 66 -9.72 -15.29 -4.93
CA ALA A 66 -9.70 -16.75 -5.03
C ALA A 66 -8.40 -17.30 -5.65
N ARG A 67 -7.88 -16.63 -6.68
CA ARG A 67 -6.59 -17.00 -7.31
C ARG A 67 -5.42 -16.71 -6.37
N LEU A 68 -5.40 -15.53 -5.74
CA LEU A 68 -4.34 -15.12 -4.84
C LEU A 68 -4.27 -16.02 -3.59
N SER A 69 -5.40 -16.42 -3.01
CA SER A 69 -5.47 -17.26 -1.82
C SER A 69 -4.72 -18.59 -1.99
N SER A 70 -4.76 -19.20 -3.17
CA SER A 70 -3.98 -20.42 -3.46
C SER A 70 -2.46 -20.21 -3.45
N LEU A 71 -2.01 -18.96 -3.61
CA LEU A 71 -0.59 -18.58 -3.64
C LEU A 71 -0.12 -18.01 -2.30
N ILE A 72 -1.00 -17.39 -1.51
CA ILE A 72 -0.68 -16.81 -0.19
C ILE A 72 -0.06 -17.86 0.75
N ASP A 73 -0.50 -19.11 0.68
CA ASP A 73 0.05 -20.17 1.53
C ASP A 73 1.46 -20.62 1.16
N LEU A 74 1.90 -20.30 -0.06
CA LEU A 74 3.25 -20.58 -0.57
C LEU A 74 4.21 -19.41 -0.31
N LEU A 75 3.71 -18.29 0.20
CA LEU A 75 4.54 -17.13 0.53
C LEU A 75 5.49 -17.47 1.68
N PRO A 76 6.76 -17.01 1.64
CA PRO A 76 7.67 -17.17 2.78
C PRO A 76 7.02 -16.65 4.07
N GLU A 77 7.17 -17.40 5.17
CA GLU A 77 6.69 -16.92 6.46
C GLU A 77 7.39 -15.62 6.83
N ASN A 78 6.59 -14.68 7.35
CA ASN A 78 7.03 -13.36 7.75
C ASN A 78 8.22 -13.48 8.72
N SER A 79 9.43 -13.15 8.26
CA SER A 79 10.63 -13.09 9.11
C SER A 79 10.72 -11.80 9.94
N VAL A 80 9.63 -11.02 10.00
CA VAL A 80 9.64 -9.63 10.51
C VAL A 80 8.98 -9.43 11.87
N ASP A 81 8.42 -10.48 12.48
CA ASP A 81 7.75 -10.34 13.79
C ASP A 81 8.65 -10.71 14.98
N LYS A 82 9.60 -9.81 15.30
CA LYS A 82 10.14 -9.66 16.66
C LYS A 82 10.32 -8.21 17.13
N ALA A 83 9.72 -7.22 16.48
CA ALA A 83 9.88 -5.82 16.90
C ALA A 83 8.66 -4.93 16.70
N ALA A 84 7.45 -5.37 17.06
CA ALA A 84 6.34 -4.45 17.33
C ALA A 84 5.22 -5.15 18.11
N LYS A 85 5.43 -5.31 19.42
CA LYS A 85 4.31 -5.58 20.33
C LYS A 85 3.47 -4.30 20.45
N THR A 86 2.17 -4.46 20.17
CA THR A 86 1.06 -3.76 20.83
C THR A 86 1.01 -2.25 20.64
N GLU A 87 0.23 -1.78 19.67
CA GLU A 87 -0.66 -0.64 19.91
C GLU A 87 -2.06 -0.94 19.39
N LYS A 88 -3.00 -0.60 20.25
CA LYS A 88 -4.41 -0.93 20.27
C LYS A 88 -5.14 0.01 19.31
N VAL A 89 -6.13 -0.52 18.60
CA VAL A 89 -7.05 0.26 17.76
C VAL A 89 -7.78 1.27 18.64
N GLU A 90 -7.50 2.55 18.46
CA GLU A 90 -8.37 3.66 18.85
C GLU A 90 -8.76 4.45 17.59
N GLN A 91 -10.03 4.82 17.56
CA GLN A 91 -10.74 5.51 16.48
C GLN A 91 -10.12 6.88 16.17
N PRO A 92 -10.37 7.47 14.99
CA PRO A 92 -9.62 8.63 14.53
C PRO A 92 -10.12 9.91 15.22
N GLU A 93 -9.39 10.37 16.24
CA GLU A 93 -9.45 11.77 16.67
C GLU A 93 -8.62 12.62 15.70
N VAL A 94 -9.26 12.97 14.58
CA VAL A 94 -8.77 14.00 13.67
C VAL A 94 -9.04 15.35 14.33
N SER A 95 -8.15 15.90 15.16
CA SER A 95 -8.33 17.30 15.58
C SER A 95 -7.13 18.13 16.04
N GLU A 96 -5.93 17.61 16.33
CA GLU A 96 -4.91 18.48 16.98
C GLU A 96 -3.52 18.55 16.32
N LEU A 97 -3.33 17.98 15.12
CA LEU A 97 -2.03 18.01 14.43
C LEU A 97 -1.87 19.08 13.34
N TYR A 98 -2.84 20.00 13.19
CA TYR A 98 -2.80 21.03 12.15
C TYR A 98 -2.95 22.47 12.65
N SER A 99 -2.79 22.72 13.95
CA SER A 99 -2.74 24.08 14.49
C SER A 99 -1.30 24.46 14.87
N THR A 100 -0.40 24.41 13.89
CA THR A 100 0.77 25.30 13.92
C THR A 100 0.36 26.54 13.15
N GLU A 101 -0.06 27.59 13.86
CA GLU A 101 -0.25 28.88 13.23
C GLU A 101 1.10 29.32 12.63
N VAL A 102 1.16 29.49 11.32
CA VAL A 102 2.36 29.94 10.62
C VAL A 102 2.63 31.37 11.05
N THR A 103 3.79 31.61 11.67
CA THR A 103 4.12 32.94 12.19
C THR A 103 4.55 33.88 11.05
N GLU A 104 4.39 35.19 11.25
CA GLU A 104 4.79 36.20 10.27
C GLU A 104 6.29 36.10 9.94
N GLU A 105 7.11 35.68 10.91
CA GLU A 105 8.54 35.46 10.75
C GLU A 105 8.86 34.29 9.82
N GLU A 106 8.11 33.19 9.87
CA GLU A 106 8.30 32.05 8.95
C GLU A 106 7.95 32.44 7.50
N ILE A 107 6.91 33.24 7.32
CA ILE A 107 6.51 33.77 6.00
C ILE A 107 7.61 34.69 5.44
N TYR A 108 8.18 35.55 6.29
CA TYR A 108 9.26 36.46 5.91
C TYR A 108 10.53 35.72 5.47
N GLN A 109 10.92 34.67 6.20
CA GLN A 109 12.08 33.85 5.84
C GLN A 109 11.85 33.02 4.57
N ALA A 110 10.61 32.60 4.31
CA ALA A 110 10.26 31.85 3.12
C ALA A 110 10.17 32.71 1.85
N GLN A 111 10.28 34.04 1.96
CA GLN A 111 10.14 34.95 0.84
C GLN A 111 11.36 34.87 -0.09
N VAL A 112 11.18 34.29 -1.27
CA VAL A 112 12.23 34.24 -2.30
C VAL A 112 12.27 35.58 -3.03
N HIS A 113 13.47 36.16 -3.19
CA HIS A 113 13.66 37.37 -4.00
C HIS A 113 13.29 37.11 -5.46
N HIS A 114 12.13 37.58 -5.88
CA HIS A 114 11.73 37.56 -7.29
C HIS A 114 12.47 38.66 -8.06
N HIS A 115 13.49 38.28 -8.83
CA HIS A 115 14.04 39.16 -9.85
C HIS A 115 13.15 39.06 -11.10
N TYR A 116 12.49 40.17 -11.46
CA TYR A 116 11.65 40.23 -12.66
C TYR A 116 12.54 40.15 -13.92
N ILE A 117 12.53 39.01 -14.60
CA ILE A 117 13.19 38.82 -15.90
C ILE A 117 12.10 38.71 -16.96
N GLY A 118 11.57 39.84 -17.46
CA GLY A 118 10.51 39.74 -18.46
C GLY A 118 9.90 41.05 -18.95
N ALA A 119 10.68 41.98 -19.50
CA ALA A 119 10.10 42.87 -20.51
C ALA A 119 10.17 42.14 -21.86
N LEU A 120 9.15 41.34 -22.18
CA LEU A 120 8.99 40.80 -23.53
C LEU A 120 8.58 41.96 -24.46
N ARG A 121 9.42 42.18 -25.47
CA ARG A 121 9.23 43.16 -26.54
C ARG A 121 8.40 42.56 -27.67
#